data_AF-A0A3P6DEP5-F1
#
_entry.id   AF-A0A3P6DEP5-F1
#
_cell.length_a   1.000
_cell.length_b   1.000
_cell.length_c   1.000
_cell.angle_alpha   90.00
_cell.angle_beta   90.00
_cell.angle_gamma   90.00
#
_symmetry.space_group_name_H-M   'P 1'
#
loop_
_entity.id
_entity.type
_entity.pdbx_description
1 polymer ?
#
loop_
_entity_poly.entity_id
_entity_poly.type
_entity_poly.pdbx_seq_one_letter_code
_entity_poly.pdbx_strand_id
1 'polypeptide(L)'
;MLGHLPPGLIAFHGQVQTIDPFWHMLGLGYQEKTTFSDAESAAVVHFNGRANPWLDIAFPHLCPLWAKYLDSSDRFIKSCHIRGS
;
A
#
# COMPACT_ATOMS: atom_id res chain seq x y z
N MET A 1 -8.01 -16.46 -5.47
CA MET A 1 -6.59 -16.25 -5.83
C MET A 1 -5.96 -15.42 -4.73
N LEU A 2 -4.91 -15.90 -4.08
CA LEU A 2 -4.01 -15.01 -3.34
C LEU A 2 -3.46 -14.04 -4.38
N GLY A 3 -3.72 -12.74 -4.24
CA GLY A 3 -3.09 -11.72 -5.07
C GLY A 3 -1.57 -11.93 -5.09
N HIS A 4 -0.93 -11.56 -6.21
CA HIS A 4 0.51 -11.68 -6.41
C HIS A 4 1.26 -11.37 -5.11
N LEU A 5 1.97 -12.38 -4.59
CA LEU A 5 2.78 -12.20 -3.39
C LEU A 5 3.75 -11.05 -3.67
N PRO A 6 3.78 -10.02 -2.81
CA PRO A 6 4.64 -8.88 -3.03
C PRO A 6 6.11 -9.32 -2.91
N PRO A 7 7.05 -8.63 -3.59
CA PRO A 7 8.48 -8.93 -3.47
C PRO A 7 8.91 -8.97 -1.99
N GLY A 8 9.35 -10.13 -1.51
CA GLY A 8 9.73 -10.32 -0.10
C GLY A 8 11.16 -10.85 0.09
N LEU A 9 11.86 -11.13 -1.02
CA LEU A 9 13.17 -11.79 -1.02
C LEU A 9 14.14 -11.07 -1.96
N ILE A 10 15.41 -11.04 -1.58
CA ILE A 10 16.55 -10.67 -2.44
C ILE A 10 17.32 -11.95 -2.75
N ALA A 11 17.51 -12.23 -4.04
CA ALA A 11 18.19 -13.45 -4.50
C ALA A 11 19.48 -13.12 -5.24
N PHE A 12 20.55 -13.78 -4.83
CA PHE A 12 21.85 -13.87 -5.49
C PHE A 12 22.16 -15.34 -5.80
N HIS A 13 23.18 -15.62 -6.61
CA HIS A 13 23.56 -17.00 -6.95
C HIS A 13 23.94 -17.78 -5.68
N GLY A 14 23.11 -18.76 -5.29
CA GLY A 14 23.29 -19.57 -4.09
C GLY A 14 22.91 -18.88 -2.77
N GLN A 15 22.32 -17.67 -2.78
CA GLN A 15 21.94 -16.95 -1.56
C GLN A 15 20.58 -16.26 -1.71
N VAL A 16 19.69 -16.48 -0.74
CA VAL A 16 18.37 -15.83 -0.69
C VAL A 16 18.20 -15.23 0.70
N GLN A 17 17.83 -13.95 0.77
CA GLN A 17 17.60 -13.23 2.03
C GLN A 17 16.21 -12.60 2.02
N THR A 18 15.58 -12.49 3.20
CA THR A 18 14.33 -11.73 3.36
C THR A 18 14.58 -10.23 3.29
N ILE A 19 13.65 -9.49 2.66
CA ILE A 19 13.67 -8.03 2.72
C ILE A 19 13.20 -7.61 4.11
N ASP A 20 13.96 -6.74 4.77
CA ASP A 20 13.54 -6.16 6.05
C ASP A 20 12.24 -5.36 5.85
N PRO A 21 11.21 -5.54 6.71
CA PRO A 21 9.95 -4.82 6.61
C PRO A 21 10.06 -3.29 6.56
N PHE A 22 11.15 -2.71 7.07
CA PHE A 22 11.45 -1.28 6.94
C PHE A 22 11.62 -0.85 5.47
N TRP A 23 12.23 -1.69 4.64
CA TRP A 23 12.38 -1.42 3.20
C TRP A 23 11.09 -1.66 2.42
N HIS A 24 10.24 -2.57 2.87
CA HIS A 24 9.01 -2.93 2.17
C HIS A 24 7.92 -3.41 3.14
N MET A 25 6.96 -2.55 3.41
CA MET A 25 5.81 -2.87 4.24
C MET A 25 4.69 -3.49 3.40
N LEU A 26 4.26 -4.69 3.81
CA LEU A 26 3.30 -5.53 3.10
C LEU A 26 1.98 -5.66 3.86
N GLY A 27 0.93 -6.10 3.18
CA GLY A 27 -0.30 -6.53 3.84
C GLY A 27 -1.29 -5.40 4.16
N LEU A 28 -1.06 -4.20 3.64
CA LEU A 28 -1.98 -3.08 3.87
C LEU A 28 -3.34 -3.38 3.21
N GLY A 29 -4.41 -3.16 3.98
CA GLY A 29 -5.78 -3.44 3.56
C GLY A 29 -6.31 -4.83 3.96
N TYR A 30 -5.54 -5.67 4.67
CA TYR A 30 -6.05 -6.90 5.29
C TYR A 30 -6.54 -6.69 6.72
N GLN A 31 -5.87 -5.81 7.47
CA GLN A 31 -6.12 -5.56 8.89
C GLN A 31 -5.88 -4.08 9.20
N GLU A 32 -6.64 -3.53 10.15
CA GLU A 32 -6.54 -2.13 10.58
C GLU A 32 -5.49 -1.91 11.69
N LYS A 33 -4.45 -2.73 11.74
CA LYS A 33 -3.46 -2.68 12.84
C LYS A 33 -2.31 -1.73 12.60
N THR A 34 -2.00 -1.44 11.34
CA THR A 34 -0.89 -0.57 10.96
C THR A 34 -1.25 0.87 11.21
N THR A 35 -0.41 1.60 11.94
CA THR A 35 -0.57 3.04 12.13
C THR A 35 -0.08 3.81 10.91
N PHE A 36 -0.55 5.04 10.72
CA PHE A 36 -0.06 5.90 9.65
C PHE A 36 1.45 6.15 9.77
N SER A 37 1.94 6.39 10.99
CA SER A 37 3.36 6.64 11.27
C SER A 37 4.25 5.45 10.87
N ASP A 38 3.83 4.22 11.19
CA ASP A 38 4.59 3.03 10.82
C ASP A 38 4.69 2.91 9.29
N ALA A 39 3.56 3.10 8.60
CA ALA A 39 3.50 3.00 7.14
C ALA A 39 4.24 4.14 6.44
N GLU A 40 4.22 5.36 6.97
CA GLU A 40 4.97 6.50 6.45
C GLU A 40 6.49 6.32 6.60
N SER A 41 6.93 5.62 7.66
CA SER A 41 8.35 5.36 7.89
C SER A 41 8.99 4.34 6.92
N ALA A 42 8.17 3.54 6.23
CA ALA A 42 8.66 2.52 5.31
C ALA A 42 9.12 3.12 3.98
N ALA A 43 10.16 2.54 3.37
CA ALA A 43 10.65 3.01 2.07
C ALA A 43 9.63 2.73 0.94
N VAL A 44 8.93 1.60 1.01
CA VAL A 44 7.87 1.22 0.07
C VAL A 44 6.71 0.61 0.85
N VAL A 45 5.48 1.05 0.54
CA VAL A 45 4.25 0.46 1.06
C VAL A 45 3.50 -0.30 -0.04
N HIS A 46 3.00 -1.49 0.29
CA HIS A 46 2.28 -2.35 -0.65
C HIS A 46 0.85 -2.61 -0.18
N PHE A 47 -0.11 -1.98 -0.86
CA PHE A 47 -1.53 -2.27 -0.71
C PHE A 47 -1.91 -3.51 -1.54
N ASN A 48 -2.08 -4.64 -0.87
CA ASN A 48 -2.48 -5.92 -1.49
C ASN A 48 -3.67 -6.59 -0.77
N GLY A 49 -4.24 -5.91 0.23
CA GLY A 49 -5.42 -6.36 0.94
C GLY A 49 -6.71 -6.05 0.19
N ARG A 50 -7.85 -6.33 0.84
CA ARG A 50 -9.17 -6.03 0.27
C ARG A 50 -9.51 -4.55 0.43
N ALA A 51 -9.12 -3.95 1.55
CA ALA A 51 -9.35 -2.54 1.87
C ALA A 51 -8.27 -1.63 1.26
N ASN A 52 -8.17 -1.62 -0.07
CA ASN A 52 -7.27 -0.71 -0.79
C ASN A 52 -7.76 0.74 -0.71
N PRO A 53 -6.86 1.75 -0.76
CA PRO A 53 -7.19 3.15 -0.49
C PRO A 53 -8.10 3.82 -1.53
N TRP A 54 -8.30 3.19 -2.70
CA TRP A 54 -9.21 3.65 -3.75
C TRP A 54 -10.60 3.01 -3.69
N LEU A 55 -10.93 2.29 -2.61
CA LEU A 55 -12.22 1.61 -2.44
C LEU A 55 -12.97 2.17 -1.23
N ASP A 56 -14.30 2.04 -1.22
CA ASP A 56 -15.15 2.51 -0.11
C ASP A 56 -14.87 1.80 1.22
N ILE A 57 -14.28 0.61 1.18
CA ILE A 57 -13.92 -0.20 2.34
C ILE A 57 -12.51 0.10 2.87
N ALA A 58 -11.85 1.14 2.36
CA ALA A 58 -10.51 1.52 2.78
C ALA A 58 -10.43 1.88 4.26
N PHE A 59 -9.26 1.66 4.86
CA PHE A 59 -8.96 2.19 6.19
C PHE A 59 -8.62 3.69 6.07
N PRO A 60 -9.45 4.61 6.60
CA PRO A 60 -9.35 6.04 6.28
C PRO A 60 -8.00 6.65 6.64
N HIS A 61 -7.40 6.21 7.75
CA HIS A 61 -6.11 6.74 8.20
C HIS A 61 -4.94 6.39 7.27
N LEU A 62 -5.07 5.36 6.42
CA LEU A 62 -4.04 4.98 5.44
C LEU A 62 -4.27 5.57 4.05
N CYS A 63 -5.46 6.10 3.75
CA CYS A 63 -5.77 6.71 2.45
C CYS A 63 -4.80 7.84 2.04
N PRO A 64 -4.37 8.74 2.94
CA PRO A 64 -3.46 9.83 2.56
C PRO A 64 -2.12 9.36 2.00
N LEU A 65 -1.66 8.14 2.34
CA LEU A 65 -0.40 7.58 1.83
C LEU A 65 -0.41 7.42 0.31
N TRP A 66 -1.56 7.09 -0.27
CA TRP A 66 -1.74 6.92 -1.71
C TRP A 66 -2.35 8.16 -2.37
N ALA A 67 -3.36 8.77 -1.74
CA ALA A 67 -4.12 9.88 -2.32
C ALA A 67 -3.25 11.10 -2.66
N LYS A 68 -2.13 11.32 -1.94
CA LYS A 68 -1.18 12.42 -2.22
C LYS A 68 -0.52 12.37 -3.61
N TYR A 69 -0.56 11.21 -4.28
CA TYR A 69 0.01 11.03 -5.62
C TYR A 69 -1.03 11.15 -6.74
N LEU A 70 -2.30 11.41 -6.41
CA LEU A 70 -3.34 11.57 -7.39
C LEU A 70 -3.29 12.94 -8.05
N ASP A 71 -3.34 12.95 -9.37
CA ASP A 71 -3.58 14.17 -10.12
C ASP A 71 -5.06 14.57 -9.99
N SER A 72 -5.30 15.56 -9.15
CA SER A 72 -6.64 16.12 -8.95
C SER A 72 -7.19 16.83 -10.20
N SER A 73 -6.37 17.08 -11.23
CA SER A 73 -6.80 17.67 -12.50
C SER A 73 -7.28 16.63 -13.53
N ASP A 74 -6.88 15.36 -13.38
CA ASP A 74 -7.24 14.27 -14.28
C ASP A 74 -8.76 14.00 -14.24
N ARG A 75 -9.39 13.99 -15.42
CA ARG A 75 -10.85 13.83 -15.56
C ARG A 75 -11.34 12.43 -15.15
N PHE A 76 -10.55 11.39 -15.39
CA PHE A 76 -10.87 10.03 -14.97
C PHE A 76 -10.76 9.91 -13.46
N ILE A 77 -9.71 10.44 -12.84
CA ILE A 77 -9.56 10.43 -11.38
C ILE A 77 -10.71 11.15 -10.69
N LYS A 78 -11.14 12.31 -11.21
CA LYS A 78 -12.32 13.03 -10.70
C LYS A 78 -13.61 12.19 -10.76
N SER A 79 -13.75 11.32 -11.76
CA SER A 79 -14.93 10.47 -11.91
C SER A 79 -14.96 9.29 -10.94
N CYS A 80 -13.82 8.93 -10.33
CA CYS A 80 -13.66 7.75 -9.50
C CYS A 80 -14.18 7.90 -8.05
N HIS A 81 -14.79 9.02 -7.67
CA HIS A 81 -15.32 9.27 -6.31
C HIS A 81 -14.39 8.88 -5.15
N ILE A 82 -13.07 8.98 -5.37
CA ILE A 82 -12.07 8.62 -4.36
C ILE A 82 -12.18 9.58 -3.19
N ARG A 83 -12.46 9.06 -1.99
CA ARG A 83 -12.52 9.85 -0.76
C ARG A 83 -11.11 10.07 -0.21
N GLY A 84 -10.51 11.18 -0.60
CA GLY A 84 -9.18 11.59 -0.15
C GLY A 84 -9.25 12.69 0.90
N SER A 85 -9.77 12.40 2.09
CA SER A 85 -9.69 13.30 3.26
C SER A 85 -10.19 12.60 4.52
#